data_AF-A0A517ZGM1-F1
#
_entry.id   AF-A0A517ZGM1-F1
#
_cell.length_a   1.000
_cell.length_b   1.000
_cell.length_c   1.000
_cell.angle_alpha   90.00
_cell.angle_beta   90.00
_cell.angle_gamma   90.00
#
_symmetry.space_group_name_H-M   'P 1'
#
loop_
_entity.id
_entity.type
_entity.pdbx_description
1 polymer ?
#
loop_
_entity_poly.entity_id
_entity_poly.type
_entity_poly.pdbx_seq_one_letter_code
_entity_poly.pdbx_strand_id
1 'polypeptide(L)'
;MAGQMKHSPKEQGEKIPMLDFLLTGTDPSGKRDTHRVKAANSQEAYRHFESQGFTEIVLHTDDAAASASITVLEDGTITPREAVNLRGKSHFKVTWFLLNKLLWKHWWKFGLFLAVLCLIVPNEKRITVIVLGVVVAVCNYAFLLFKSLLFPQSELTGRYNELIDSFYWAKWDNVLNGADALRGKVEDFELDSYKAGALAGLGRLEEGLAILKHWEDSDDVPQWLLLTRLSNFYNAACMPDEALKCLVQAYEAEPENPTGIINYSIALSRAGQQTQLAGQLIQSAERMHLSESVAMLLPMAKGLWLTNTGSADLAVHEFVRFRETMQPLAKSNPLLSLLVDLNQAHLAVALLQLGDRERAAREAKLALPRLRALNRTRLLEKLADVAD
;
A
#
# COMPACT_ATOMS: atom_id res chain seq x y z
N MET A 1 23.00 -32.74 21.73
CA MET A 1 21.76 -32.95 22.49
C MET A 1 20.67 -32.11 21.87
N ALA A 2 19.76 -32.75 21.14
CA ALA A 2 18.69 -32.10 20.40
C ALA A 2 17.55 -31.73 21.36
N GLY A 3 17.32 -30.43 21.55
CA GLY A 3 16.17 -29.91 22.29
C GLY A 3 14.96 -29.85 21.35
N GLN A 4 14.04 -30.81 21.49
CA GLN A 4 12.71 -30.74 20.90
C GLN A 4 11.96 -29.54 21.50
N MET A 5 11.80 -28.47 20.71
CA MET A 5 10.81 -27.45 21.03
C MET A 5 9.42 -28.02 20.73
N LYS A 6 8.70 -28.38 21.80
CA LYS A 6 7.28 -28.66 21.74
C LYS A 6 6.54 -27.35 21.44
N HIS A 7 6.07 -27.20 20.21
CA HIS A 7 4.97 -26.28 19.93
C HIS A 7 3.71 -26.84 20.59
N SER A 8 3.35 -26.28 21.74
CA SER A 8 1.98 -26.36 22.24
C SER A 8 1.18 -25.27 21.52
N PRO A 9 0.06 -25.58 20.84
CA PRO A 9 -0.83 -24.53 20.35
C PRO A 9 -1.39 -23.81 21.57
N LYS A 10 -1.22 -22.49 21.63
CA LYS A 10 -2.02 -21.66 22.53
C LYS A 10 -3.44 -21.64 21.96
N GLU A 11 -4.28 -22.54 22.44
CA GLU A 11 -5.74 -22.36 22.39
C GLU A 11 -6.12 -21.28 23.40
N GLN A 12 -6.01 -20.02 23.00
CA GLN A 12 -6.83 -18.95 23.53
C GLN A 12 -7.50 -18.30 22.32
N GLY A 13 -8.82 -18.20 22.36
CA GLY A 13 -9.67 -17.75 21.26
C GLY A 13 -9.49 -16.27 20.93
N GLU A 14 -8.29 -15.90 20.51
CA GLU A 14 -7.98 -14.63 19.86
C GLU A 14 -8.76 -14.64 18.54
N LYS A 15 -9.79 -13.80 18.45
CA LYS A 15 -10.53 -13.63 17.21
C LYS A 15 -9.58 -12.95 16.23
N ILE A 16 -8.91 -13.73 15.39
CA ILE A 16 -8.13 -13.18 14.30
C ILE A 16 -9.10 -12.34 13.44
N PRO A 17 -8.84 -11.04 13.24
CA PRO A 17 -9.73 -10.19 12.46
C PRO A 17 -9.80 -10.72 11.03
N MET A 18 -11.03 -10.91 10.54
CA MET A 18 -11.27 -11.37 9.18
C MET A 18 -11.12 -10.19 8.21
N LEU A 19 -10.13 -10.26 7.33
CA LEU A 19 -9.80 -9.22 6.37
C LEU A 19 -10.47 -9.46 5.01
N ASP A 20 -10.77 -8.38 4.29
CA ASP A 20 -11.40 -8.43 2.97
C ASP A 20 -10.35 -8.44 1.85
N PHE A 21 -10.20 -9.58 1.18
CA PHE A 21 -9.29 -9.75 0.03
C PHE A 21 -10.05 -9.71 -1.30
N LEU A 22 -9.45 -9.07 -2.32
CA LEU A 22 -9.95 -9.13 -3.69
C LEU A 22 -9.10 -10.10 -4.52
N LEU A 23 -9.76 -11.11 -5.10
CA LEU A 23 -9.15 -12.13 -5.95
C LEU A 23 -9.90 -12.23 -7.28
N THR A 24 -9.17 -12.46 -8.37
CA THR A 24 -9.76 -12.81 -9.68
C THR A 24 -9.31 -14.21 -10.06
N GLY A 25 -10.22 -15.07 -10.52
CA GLY A 25 -9.85 -16.40 -11.02
C GLY A 25 -10.82 -16.89 -12.08
N THR A 26 -10.46 -18.00 -12.71
CA THR A 26 -11.27 -18.70 -13.72
C THR A 26 -11.98 -19.87 -13.05
N ASP A 27 -13.31 -19.86 -13.06
CA ASP A 27 -14.14 -20.90 -12.46
C ASP A 27 -14.12 -22.21 -13.28
N PRO A 28 -14.68 -23.33 -12.76
CA PRO A 28 -14.73 -24.60 -13.50
C PRO A 28 -15.50 -24.56 -14.83
N SER A 29 -16.33 -23.53 -15.05
CA SER A 29 -17.04 -23.32 -16.32
C SER A 29 -16.20 -22.55 -17.35
N GLY A 30 -14.99 -22.12 -16.98
CA GLY A 30 -14.08 -21.32 -17.81
C GLY A 30 -14.37 -19.82 -17.75
N LYS A 31 -15.24 -19.36 -16.85
CA LYS A 31 -15.56 -17.93 -16.71
C LYS A 31 -14.61 -17.28 -15.71
N ARG A 32 -13.99 -16.17 -16.12
CA ARG A 32 -13.14 -15.36 -15.24
C ARG A 32 -13.95 -14.32 -14.48
N ASP A 33 -13.89 -14.35 -13.15
CA ASP A 33 -14.66 -13.44 -12.29
C ASP A 33 -13.82 -12.95 -11.09
N THR A 34 -14.26 -11.85 -10.47
CA THR A 34 -13.57 -11.21 -9.33
C THR A 34 -14.44 -11.25 -8.09
N HIS A 35 -13.88 -11.78 -7.01
CA HIS A 35 -14.57 -12.04 -5.76
C HIS A 35 -13.93 -11.29 -4.61
N ARG A 36 -14.75 -11.04 -3.59
CA ARG A 36 -14.29 -10.66 -2.26
C ARG A 36 -14.26 -11.91 -1.39
N VAL A 37 -13.15 -12.15 -0.73
CA VAL A 37 -12.95 -13.31 0.14
C VAL A 37 -12.53 -12.80 1.52
N LYS A 38 -13.27 -13.19 2.55
CA LYS A 38 -12.92 -12.93 3.94
C LYS A 38 -11.99 -14.04 4.43
N ALA A 39 -10.82 -13.68 4.94
CA ALA A 39 -9.86 -14.62 5.50
C ALA A 39 -8.98 -13.94 6.57
N ALA A 40 -8.25 -14.71 7.37
CA ALA A 40 -7.26 -14.16 8.30
C ALA A 40 -6.08 -13.51 7.57
N ASN A 41 -5.64 -14.13 6.47
CA ASN A 41 -4.53 -13.64 5.66
C ASN A 41 -4.71 -13.96 4.16
N SER A 42 -3.83 -13.41 3.33
CA SER A 42 -3.89 -13.54 1.88
C SER A 42 -3.71 -14.98 1.39
N GLN A 43 -2.93 -15.80 2.09
CA GLN A 43 -2.72 -17.21 1.71
C GLN A 43 -3.94 -18.06 2.03
N GLU A 44 -4.64 -17.80 3.14
CA GLU A 44 -5.91 -18.43 3.42
C GLU A 44 -6.98 -18.00 2.41
N ALA A 45 -7.04 -16.72 2.06
CA ALA A 45 -7.95 -16.23 1.02
C ALA A 45 -7.72 -16.95 -0.31
N TYR A 46 -6.46 -17.15 -0.71
CA TYR A 46 -6.09 -17.91 -1.89
C TYR A 46 -6.55 -19.37 -1.80
N ARG A 47 -6.19 -20.08 -0.73
CA ARG A 47 -6.57 -21.50 -0.51
C ARG A 47 -8.09 -21.69 -0.51
N HIS A 48 -8.82 -20.78 0.12
CA HIS A 48 -10.28 -20.79 0.11
C HIS A 48 -10.82 -20.65 -1.32
N PHE A 49 -10.27 -19.72 -2.10
CA PHE A 49 -10.70 -19.48 -3.47
C PHE A 49 -10.34 -20.66 -4.41
N GLU A 50 -9.16 -21.26 -4.23
CA GLU A 50 -8.73 -22.48 -4.93
C GLU A 50 -9.62 -23.69 -4.59
N SER A 51 -10.00 -23.85 -3.31
CA SER A 51 -10.87 -24.95 -2.87
C SER A 51 -12.27 -24.93 -3.50
N GLN A 52 -12.70 -23.78 -4.01
CA GLN A 52 -13.95 -23.62 -4.77
C GLN A 52 -13.80 -24.01 -6.26
N GLY A 53 -12.62 -24.45 -6.69
CA GLY A 53 -12.32 -24.87 -8.05
C GLY A 53 -11.87 -23.74 -8.98
N PHE A 54 -11.55 -22.55 -8.45
CA PHE A 54 -10.97 -21.48 -9.26
C PHE A 54 -9.52 -21.80 -9.62
N THR A 55 -9.14 -21.44 -10.84
CA THR A 55 -7.77 -21.57 -11.38
C THR A 55 -7.29 -20.21 -11.90
N GLU A 56 -6.00 -20.09 -12.25
CA GLU A 56 -5.41 -18.82 -12.72
C GLU A 56 -5.65 -17.64 -11.77
N ILE A 57 -5.60 -17.92 -10.47
CA ILE A 57 -5.97 -16.96 -9.43
C ILE A 57 -4.94 -15.83 -9.35
N VAL A 58 -5.45 -14.60 -9.41
CA VAL A 58 -4.70 -13.36 -9.20
C VAL A 58 -5.18 -12.71 -7.91
N LEU A 59 -4.26 -12.54 -6.97
CA LEU A 59 -4.48 -11.81 -5.73
C LEU A 59 -4.22 -10.31 -5.96
N HIS A 60 -5.24 -9.48 -5.77
CA HIS A 60 -5.10 -8.04 -5.99
C HIS A 60 -4.72 -7.30 -4.72
N THR A 61 -5.09 -7.82 -3.55
CA THR A 61 -4.95 -7.10 -2.26
C THR A 61 -3.99 -7.86 -1.36
N ASP A 62 -2.97 -7.18 -0.84
CA ASP A 62 -2.11 -7.74 0.21
C ASP A 62 -2.70 -7.55 1.61
N ASP A 63 -2.11 -8.20 2.60
CA ASP A 63 -2.56 -8.18 4.00
C ASP A 63 -2.58 -6.78 4.62
N ALA A 64 -1.64 -5.90 4.24
CA ALA A 64 -1.62 -4.52 4.75
C ALA A 64 -2.71 -3.67 4.12
N ALA A 65 -2.91 -3.80 2.80
CA ALA A 65 -4.01 -3.15 2.10
C ALA A 65 -5.36 -3.65 2.61
N ALA A 66 -5.52 -4.96 2.83
CA ALA A 66 -6.76 -5.54 3.34
C ALA A 66 -7.09 -5.04 4.76
N SER A 67 -6.07 -4.87 5.60
CA SER A 67 -6.22 -4.31 6.96
C SER A 67 -6.61 -2.83 6.96
N ALA A 68 -6.09 -2.04 6.00
CA ALA A 68 -6.42 -0.62 5.88
C ALA A 68 -7.75 -0.34 5.14
N SER A 69 -8.35 -1.34 4.50
CA SER A 69 -9.46 -1.17 3.53
C SER A 69 -10.86 -1.39 4.11
N ILE A 70 -11.10 -1.07 5.39
CA ILE A 70 -12.36 -1.48 6.03
C ILE A 70 -13.59 -0.63 5.62
N THR A 71 -13.46 0.55 5.00
CA THR A 71 -14.64 1.45 4.92
C THR A 71 -15.20 1.79 3.54
N VAL A 72 -14.44 1.67 2.43
CA VAL A 72 -14.89 2.28 1.14
C VAL A 72 -15.78 1.36 0.29
N LEU A 73 -15.81 0.06 0.56
CA LEU A 73 -16.45 -0.93 -0.32
C LEU A 73 -17.64 -1.67 0.31
N GLU A 74 -18.05 -1.36 1.54
CA GLU A 74 -19.17 -2.03 2.21
C GLU A 74 -20.56 -1.59 1.71
N ASP A 75 -20.70 -0.36 1.23
CA ASP A 75 -22.00 0.21 0.79
C ASP A 75 -22.60 -0.43 -0.49
N GLY A 76 -21.97 -1.46 -1.04
CA GLY A 76 -22.42 -2.17 -2.25
C GLY A 76 -22.41 -1.32 -3.53
N THR A 77 -21.89 -0.10 -3.45
CA THR A 77 -21.83 0.88 -4.55
C THR A 77 -20.82 0.49 -5.61
N ILE A 78 -19.77 -0.26 -5.27
CA ILE A 78 -18.69 -0.68 -6.17
C ILE A 78 -18.56 -2.21 -6.07
N THR A 79 -18.65 -2.91 -7.21
CA THR A 79 -18.46 -4.37 -7.25
C THR A 79 -16.96 -4.73 -7.14
N PRO A 80 -16.59 -5.95 -6.71
CA PRO A 80 -15.18 -6.37 -6.63
C PRO A 80 -14.42 -6.15 -7.94
N ARG A 81 -15.04 -6.48 -9.08
CA ARG A 81 -14.47 -6.27 -10.42
C ARG A 81 -14.25 -4.80 -10.74
N GLU A 82 -15.18 -3.93 -10.35
CA GLU A 82 -15.03 -2.49 -10.52
C GLU A 82 -13.94 -1.93 -9.61
N ALA A 83 -13.85 -2.39 -8.36
CA ALA A 83 -12.80 -1.99 -7.43
C ALA A 83 -11.41 -2.28 -8.01
N VAL A 84 -11.19 -3.47 -8.58
CA VAL A 84 -9.94 -3.81 -9.29
C VAL A 84 -9.74 -2.92 -10.53
N ASN A 85 -10.75 -2.75 -11.37
CA ASN A 85 -10.66 -1.97 -12.61
C ASN A 85 -10.45 -0.46 -12.37
N LEU A 86 -10.76 0.05 -11.18
CA LEU A 86 -10.53 1.45 -10.80
C LEU A 86 -9.12 1.67 -10.25
N ARG A 87 -8.39 0.61 -9.87
CA ARG A 87 -7.00 0.72 -9.42
C ARG A 87 -6.11 1.24 -10.54
N GLY A 88 -5.24 2.19 -10.21
CA GLY A 88 -4.32 2.81 -11.15
C GLY A 88 -4.98 3.72 -12.21
N LYS A 89 -6.30 3.91 -12.18
CA LYS A 89 -6.96 4.89 -13.05
C LYS A 89 -6.78 6.29 -12.51
N SER A 90 -6.68 7.25 -13.42
CA SER A 90 -6.68 8.66 -13.04
C SER A 90 -8.00 9.04 -12.35
N HIS A 91 -7.94 10.00 -11.43
CA HIS A 91 -9.13 10.52 -10.74
C HIS A 91 -10.25 10.88 -11.71
N PHE A 92 -9.92 11.51 -12.85
CA PHE A 92 -10.90 11.82 -13.88
C PHE A 92 -11.68 10.59 -14.37
N LYS A 93 -10.98 9.48 -14.64
CA LYS A 93 -11.62 8.22 -15.08
C LYS A 93 -12.47 7.59 -13.97
N VAL A 94 -12.01 7.65 -12.72
CA VAL A 94 -12.76 7.14 -11.56
C VAL A 94 -14.03 7.96 -11.34
N THR A 95 -13.90 9.29 -11.29
CA THR A 95 -15.01 10.25 -11.20
C THR A 95 -16.04 10.03 -12.30
N TRP A 96 -15.58 9.95 -13.56
CA TRP A 96 -16.46 9.72 -14.70
C TRP A 96 -17.23 8.41 -14.58
N PHE A 97 -16.55 7.33 -14.15
CA PHE A 97 -17.16 6.04 -13.92
C PHE A 97 -18.25 6.10 -12.84
N LEU A 98 -17.94 6.65 -11.67
CA LEU A 98 -18.88 6.74 -10.54
C LEU A 98 -20.10 7.59 -10.89
N LEU A 99 -19.89 8.68 -11.61
CA LEU A 99 -20.96 9.55 -12.05
C LEU A 99 -21.88 8.87 -13.07
N ASN A 100 -21.31 8.20 -14.07
CA ASN A 100 -22.10 7.47 -15.06
C ASN A 100 -22.93 6.36 -14.38
N LYS A 101 -22.34 5.68 -13.39
CA LYS A 101 -23.03 4.68 -12.58
C LYS A 101 -24.16 5.29 -11.74
N LEU A 102 -23.93 6.44 -11.11
CA LEU A 102 -24.94 7.15 -10.32
C LEU A 102 -26.10 7.63 -11.20
N LEU A 103 -25.80 8.18 -12.38
CA LEU A 103 -26.81 8.53 -13.38
C LEU A 103 -27.63 7.31 -13.77
N TRP A 104 -26.97 6.22 -14.13
CA TRP A 104 -27.65 4.99 -14.54
C TRP A 104 -28.46 4.35 -13.39
N LYS A 105 -28.10 4.61 -12.14
CA LYS A 105 -28.92 4.19 -10.99
C LYS A 105 -30.20 5.02 -10.84
N HIS A 106 -30.19 6.28 -11.28
CA HIS A 106 -31.26 7.25 -11.02
C HIS A 106 -32.03 7.71 -12.26
N TRP A 107 -31.63 7.34 -13.48
CA TRP A 107 -32.26 7.81 -14.73
C TRP A 107 -33.76 7.48 -14.82
N TRP A 108 -34.16 6.30 -14.33
CA TRP A 108 -35.57 5.89 -14.33
C TRP A 108 -36.42 6.74 -13.38
N LYS A 109 -35.87 7.19 -12.24
CA LYS A 109 -36.56 8.12 -11.33
C LYS A 109 -36.80 9.46 -12.00
N PHE A 110 -35.82 9.91 -12.78
CA PHE A 110 -35.94 11.13 -13.57
C PHE A 110 -36.97 10.99 -14.69
N GLY A 111 -36.98 9.86 -15.40
CA GLY A 111 -38.01 9.54 -16.40
C GLY A 111 -39.42 9.48 -15.81
N LEU A 112 -39.58 8.84 -14.64
CA LEU A 112 -40.85 8.78 -13.92
C LEU A 112 -41.32 10.18 -13.48
N PHE A 113 -40.42 10.99 -12.94
CA PHE A 113 -40.72 12.37 -12.54
C PHE A 113 -41.21 13.21 -13.73
N LEU A 114 -40.52 13.12 -14.87
CA LEU A 114 -40.94 13.75 -16.12
C LEU A 114 -42.30 13.24 -16.61
N ALA A 115 -42.54 11.92 -16.55
CA ALA A 115 -43.82 11.33 -16.94
C ALA A 115 -44.98 11.84 -16.07
N VAL A 116 -44.80 11.89 -14.74
CA VAL A 116 -45.80 12.44 -13.80
C VAL A 116 -46.08 13.91 -14.08
N LEU A 117 -45.03 14.72 -14.33
CA LEU A 117 -45.18 16.12 -14.73
C LEU A 117 -45.99 16.29 -16.02
N CYS A 118 -45.74 15.44 -17.03
CA CYS A 118 -46.47 15.46 -18.30
C CYS A 118 -47.97 15.10 -18.15
N LEU A 119 -48.33 14.32 -17.13
CA LEU A 119 -49.72 13.96 -16.83
C LEU A 119 -50.51 15.10 -16.17
N ILE A 120 -49.83 15.92 -15.36
CA ILE A 120 -50.46 17.01 -14.59
C ILE A 120 -50.61 18.29 -15.45
N VAL A 121 -49.72 18.48 -16.42
CA VAL A 121 -49.61 19.72 -17.19
C VAL A 121 -50.50 19.68 -18.44
N PRO A 122 -51.22 20.78 -18.77
CA PRO A 122 -52.02 20.90 -19.99
C PRO A 122 -51.21 20.60 -21.26
N ASN A 123 -51.86 19.99 -22.26
CA ASN A 123 -51.18 19.47 -23.46
C ASN A 123 -50.32 20.53 -24.18
N GLU A 124 -50.80 21.77 -24.23
CA GLU A 124 -50.13 22.92 -24.83
C GLU A 124 -48.81 23.34 -24.13
N LYS A 125 -48.62 22.95 -22.86
CA LYS A 125 -47.40 23.27 -22.06
C LYS A 125 -46.47 22.08 -21.86
N ARG A 126 -46.82 20.88 -22.33
CA ARG A 126 -46.03 19.66 -22.12
C ARG A 126 -44.62 19.75 -22.70
N ILE A 127 -44.47 20.30 -23.91
CA ILE A 127 -43.16 20.47 -24.55
C ILE A 127 -42.26 21.38 -23.69
N THR A 128 -42.79 22.49 -23.19
CA THR A 128 -42.04 23.41 -22.33
C THR A 128 -41.58 22.74 -21.04
N VAL A 129 -42.44 21.92 -20.42
CA VAL A 129 -42.11 21.18 -19.19
C VAL A 129 -41.08 20.08 -19.44
N ILE A 130 -41.15 19.39 -20.58
CA ILE A 130 -40.13 18.41 -21.00
C ILE A 130 -38.79 19.11 -21.19
N VAL A 131 -38.75 20.23 -21.93
CA VAL A 131 -37.52 20.99 -22.18
C VAL A 131 -36.94 21.50 -20.87
N LEU A 132 -37.75 22.08 -19.98
CA LEU A 132 -37.29 22.58 -18.69
C LEU A 132 -36.77 21.44 -17.80
N GLY A 133 -37.46 20.29 -17.78
CA GLY A 133 -37.01 19.12 -17.06
C GLY A 133 -35.65 18.61 -17.58
N VAL A 134 -35.50 18.49 -18.90
CA VAL A 134 -34.21 18.11 -19.53
C VAL A 134 -33.12 19.10 -19.16
N VAL A 135 -33.38 20.41 -19.22
CA VAL A 135 -32.41 21.44 -18.81
C VAL A 135 -32.02 21.27 -17.34
N VAL A 136 -32.98 21.05 -16.44
CA VAL A 136 -32.69 20.80 -15.01
C VAL A 136 -31.86 19.52 -14.82
N ALA A 137 -32.14 18.44 -15.55
CA ALA A 137 -31.31 17.23 -15.51
C ALA A 137 -29.89 17.49 -16.00
N VAL A 138 -29.73 18.20 -17.11
CA VAL A 138 -28.42 18.55 -17.66
C VAL A 138 -27.66 19.46 -16.70
N CYS A 139 -28.31 20.45 -16.09
CA CYS A 139 -27.71 21.32 -15.09
C CYS A 139 -27.35 20.57 -13.80
N ASN A 140 -28.18 19.65 -13.33
CA ASN A 140 -27.88 18.81 -12.16
C ASN A 140 -26.72 17.86 -12.48
N TYR A 141 -26.68 17.29 -13.68
CA TYR A 141 -25.56 16.48 -14.15
C TYR A 141 -24.26 17.29 -14.24
N ALA A 142 -24.33 18.49 -14.83
CA ALA A 142 -23.21 19.41 -14.89
C ALA A 142 -22.76 19.83 -13.48
N PHE A 143 -23.69 20.03 -12.54
CA PHE A 143 -23.38 20.36 -11.15
C PHE A 143 -22.75 19.19 -10.39
N LEU A 144 -23.20 17.95 -10.61
CA LEU A 144 -22.59 16.75 -10.03
C LEU A 144 -21.20 16.50 -10.63
N LEU A 145 -21.01 16.70 -11.94
CA LEU A 145 -19.70 16.72 -12.59
C LEU A 145 -18.80 17.78 -11.98
N PHE A 146 -19.30 19.02 -11.90
CA PHE A 146 -18.59 20.17 -11.36
C PHE A 146 -18.17 19.91 -9.91
N LYS A 147 -19.08 19.41 -9.06
CA LYS A 147 -18.79 19.03 -7.67
C LYS A 147 -17.77 17.89 -7.60
N SER A 148 -17.87 16.88 -8.47
CA SER A 148 -16.92 15.76 -8.49
C SER A 148 -15.56 16.10 -9.10
N LEU A 149 -15.49 17.15 -9.92
CA LEU A 149 -14.25 17.71 -10.48
C LEU A 149 -13.61 18.73 -9.54
N LEU A 150 -14.39 19.42 -8.70
CA LEU A 150 -13.93 20.53 -7.84
C LEU A 150 -13.93 20.24 -6.33
N PHE A 151 -14.42 19.10 -5.84
CA PHE A 151 -14.44 18.76 -4.40
C PHE A 151 -14.09 17.27 -4.17
N PRO A 152 -13.82 16.86 -2.92
CA PRO A 152 -12.60 16.98 -2.12
C PRO A 152 -11.75 15.69 -2.19
N GLN A 153 -12.10 14.69 -3.00
CA GLN A 153 -11.34 13.42 -3.00
C GLN A 153 -9.96 13.57 -3.66
N SER A 154 -9.82 14.40 -4.70
CA SER A 154 -8.50 14.76 -5.24
C SER A 154 -7.68 15.60 -4.25
N GLU A 155 -8.33 16.49 -3.49
CA GLU A 155 -7.67 17.27 -2.45
C GLU A 155 -7.29 16.40 -1.25
N LEU A 156 -8.16 15.48 -0.82
CA LEU A 156 -7.91 14.54 0.26
C LEU A 156 -6.80 13.57 -0.09
N THR A 157 -6.88 12.91 -1.25
CA THR A 157 -5.80 12.05 -1.76
C THR A 157 -4.52 12.86 -1.98
N GLY A 158 -4.62 14.11 -2.47
CA GLY A 158 -3.47 14.99 -2.62
C GLY A 158 -2.79 15.33 -1.29
N ARG A 159 -3.57 15.73 -0.28
CA ARG A 159 -3.08 16.07 1.06
C ARG A 159 -2.55 14.86 1.82
N TYR A 160 -3.19 13.71 1.65
CA TYR A 160 -2.70 12.45 2.20
C TYR A 160 -1.40 12.00 1.51
N ASN A 161 -1.30 12.10 0.18
CA ASN A 161 -0.04 11.86 -0.52
C ASN A 161 1.05 12.85 -0.11
N GLU A 162 0.70 14.13 0.13
CA GLU A 162 1.63 15.14 0.63
C GLU A 162 2.11 14.84 2.06
N LEU A 163 1.22 14.33 2.93
CA LEU A 163 1.56 13.83 4.25
C LEU A 163 2.59 12.69 4.14
N ILE A 164 2.31 11.68 3.31
CA ILE A 164 3.20 10.53 3.11
C ILE A 164 4.54 10.97 2.50
N ASP A 165 4.51 11.82 1.47
CA ASP A 165 5.74 12.33 0.84
C ASP A 165 6.58 13.13 1.84
N SER A 166 5.94 13.97 2.67
CA SER A 166 6.61 14.69 3.76
C SER A 166 7.27 13.74 4.75
N PHE A 167 6.61 12.65 5.12
CA PHE A 167 7.17 11.62 5.99
C PHE A 167 8.42 10.98 5.37
N TYR A 168 8.34 10.58 4.10
CA TYR A 168 9.49 9.97 3.41
C TYR A 168 10.59 10.97 3.02
N TRP A 169 10.36 12.27 3.14
CA TRP A 169 11.37 13.33 3.03
C TRP A 169 11.85 13.86 4.38
N ALA A 170 11.48 13.23 5.50
CA ALA A 170 11.82 13.69 6.84
C ALA A 170 11.37 15.13 7.16
N LYS A 171 10.30 15.61 6.52
CA LYS A 171 9.69 16.91 6.80
C LYS A 171 8.73 16.79 7.98
N TRP A 172 9.26 16.48 9.16
CA TRP A 172 8.49 16.05 10.33
C TRP A 172 7.41 17.04 10.75
N ASP A 173 7.68 18.35 10.76
CA ASP A 173 6.68 19.36 11.10
C ASP A 173 5.48 19.35 10.12
N ASN A 174 5.72 19.13 8.83
CA ASN A 174 4.65 19.00 7.84
C ASN A 174 3.82 17.75 8.09
N VAL A 175 4.44 16.66 8.55
CA VAL A 175 3.72 15.43 8.90
C VAL A 175 2.79 15.67 10.09
N LEU A 176 3.28 16.32 11.14
CA LEU A 176 2.47 16.62 12.33
C LEU A 176 1.25 17.47 11.97
N ASN A 177 1.47 18.56 11.21
CA ASN A 177 0.39 19.44 10.76
C ASN A 177 -0.59 18.74 9.79
N GLY A 178 -0.05 17.92 8.89
CA GLY A 178 -0.83 17.19 7.90
C GLY A 178 -1.71 16.11 8.53
N ALA A 179 -1.19 15.37 9.51
CA ALA A 179 -1.92 14.32 10.21
C ALA A 179 -3.14 14.88 10.96
N ASP A 180 -2.96 15.96 11.72
CA ASP A 180 -4.07 16.59 12.47
C ASP A 180 -5.17 17.13 11.52
N ALA A 181 -4.79 17.65 10.36
CA ALA A 181 -5.74 18.19 9.38
C ALA A 181 -6.52 17.10 8.59
N LEU A 182 -6.08 15.85 8.66
CA LEU A 182 -6.69 14.69 7.99
C LEU A 182 -7.54 13.83 8.94
N ARG A 183 -7.55 14.13 10.25
CA ARG A 183 -8.40 13.45 11.24
C ARG A 183 -9.88 13.45 10.83
N GLY A 184 -10.53 12.31 11.04
CA GLY A 184 -11.91 12.06 10.63
C GLY A 184 -12.13 11.87 9.12
N LYS A 185 -11.06 11.90 8.31
CA LYS A 185 -11.12 11.62 6.86
C LYS A 185 -10.25 10.44 6.43
N VAL A 186 -9.19 10.18 7.18
CA VAL A 186 -8.28 9.02 7.05
C VAL A 186 -8.36 8.24 8.36
N GLU A 187 -8.07 6.94 8.30
CA GLU A 187 -8.07 6.06 9.48
C GLU A 187 -7.12 6.57 10.57
N ASP A 188 -7.60 6.54 11.81
CA ASP A 188 -6.89 7.14 12.93
C ASP A 188 -5.57 6.44 13.25
N PHE A 189 -5.53 5.11 13.17
CA PHE A 189 -4.32 4.33 13.39
C PHE A 189 -3.21 4.69 12.38
N GLU A 190 -3.59 4.92 11.12
CA GLU A 190 -2.63 5.32 10.09
C GLU A 190 -2.06 6.72 10.36
N LEU A 191 -2.92 7.70 10.67
CA LEU A 191 -2.47 9.05 11.01
C LEU A 191 -1.59 9.07 12.27
N ASP A 192 -1.95 8.26 13.28
CA ASP A 192 -1.16 8.09 14.49
C ASP A 192 0.19 7.46 14.25
N SER A 193 0.27 6.49 13.33
CA SER A 193 1.54 5.90 12.90
C SER A 193 2.49 6.93 12.27
N TYR A 194 1.97 7.80 11.40
CA TYR A 194 2.77 8.87 10.80
C TYR A 194 3.17 9.94 11.82
N LYS A 195 2.23 10.34 12.69
CA LYS A 195 2.49 11.32 13.75
C LYS A 195 3.54 10.82 14.74
N ALA A 196 3.42 9.58 15.20
CA ALA A 196 4.40 8.94 16.06
C ALA A 196 5.78 8.89 15.39
N GLY A 197 5.86 8.46 14.13
CA GLY A 197 7.13 8.41 13.42
C GLY A 197 7.78 9.79 13.22
N ALA A 198 6.99 10.84 12.98
CA ALA A 198 7.49 12.21 12.91
C ALA A 198 8.01 12.71 14.27
N LEU A 199 7.32 12.41 15.36
CA LEU A 199 7.81 12.69 16.72
C LEU A 199 9.14 11.98 16.99
N ALA A 200 9.26 10.69 16.61
CA ALA A 200 10.51 9.94 16.70
C ALA A 200 11.64 10.61 15.89
N GLY A 201 11.35 11.05 14.67
CA GLY A 201 12.31 11.76 13.80
C GLY A 201 12.77 13.11 14.36
N LEU A 202 11.98 13.72 15.23
CA LEU A 202 12.32 14.93 15.99
C LEU A 202 13.02 14.63 17.34
N GLY A 203 13.31 13.36 17.65
CA GLY A 203 13.90 12.93 18.92
C GLY A 203 12.92 12.83 20.09
N ARG A 204 11.61 13.00 19.84
CA ARG A 204 10.53 12.92 20.84
C ARG A 204 9.97 11.50 20.92
N LEU A 205 10.86 10.55 21.22
CA LEU A 205 10.57 9.10 21.21
C LEU A 205 9.43 8.71 22.15
N GLU A 206 9.47 9.18 23.40
CA GLU A 206 8.50 8.81 24.43
C GLU A 206 7.09 9.26 24.06
N GLU A 207 6.94 10.47 23.51
CA GLU A 207 5.66 11.01 23.06
C GLU A 207 5.10 10.22 21.88
N GLY A 208 5.94 9.83 20.92
CA GLY A 208 5.48 9.03 19.79
C GLY A 208 5.12 7.59 20.18
N LEU A 209 5.86 6.97 21.11
CA LEU A 209 5.49 5.66 21.65
C LEU A 209 4.17 5.71 22.41
N ALA A 210 3.92 6.77 23.19
CA ALA A 210 2.66 6.93 23.92
C ALA A 210 1.44 6.96 22.98
N ILE A 211 1.57 7.52 21.77
CA ILE A 211 0.52 7.48 20.74
C ILE A 211 0.26 6.05 20.28
N LEU A 212 1.31 5.31 19.90
CA LEU A 212 1.16 3.95 19.37
C LEU A 212 0.71 2.95 20.43
N LYS A 213 1.05 3.17 21.70
CA LYS A 213 0.67 2.32 22.81
C LYS A 213 -0.85 2.17 22.96
N HIS A 214 -1.63 3.19 22.58
CA HIS A 214 -3.09 3.12 22.62
C HIS A 214 -3.66 1.99 21.74
N TRP A 215 -2.90 1.56 20.72
CA TRP A 215 -3.33 0.54 19.76
C TRP A 215 -2.87 -0.88 20.13
N GLU A 216 -2.06 -1.07 21.19
CA GLU A 216 -1.54 -2.39 21.58
C GLU A 216 -2.65 -3.41 21.90
N ASP A 217 -3.73 -2.94 22.52
CA ASP A 217 -4.87 -3.76 22.94
C ASP A 217 -6.09 -3.58 22.01
N SER A 218 -5.91 -3.02 20.81
CA SER A 218 -7.01 -2.78 19.87
C SER A 218 -7.34 -4.03 19.06
N ASP A 219 -8.61 -4.46 19.10
CA ASP A 219 -9.12 -5.56 18.26
C ASP A 219 -9.18 -5.19 16.76
N ASP A 220 -9.16 -3.89 16.43
CA ASP A 220 -9.29 -3.39 15.06
C ASP A 220 -7.95 -3.43 14.29
N VAL A 221 -6.83 -3.49 15.00
CA VAL A 221 -5.49 -3.43 14.40
C VAL A 221 -4.74 -4.73 14.67
N PRO A 222 -4.46 -5.57 13.65
CA PRO A 222 -3.68 -6.76 13.83
C PRO A 222 -2.29 -6.46 14.44
N GLN A 223 -1.86 -7.27 15.40
CA GLN A 223 -0.60 -7.05 16.13
C GLN A 223 0.62 -6.92 15.18
N TRP A 224 0.69 -7.76 14.15
CA TRP A 224 1.77 -7.71 13.16
C TRP A 224 1.84 -6.36 12.41
N LEU A 225 0.68 -5.72 12.21
CA LEU A 225 0.59 -4.44 11.52
C LEU A 225 1.06 -3.30 12.43
N LEU A 226 0.64 -3.29 13.71
CA LEU A 226 1.17 -2.38 14.72
C LEU A 226 2.69 -2.50 14.83
N LEU A 227 3.23 -3.71 14.92
CA LEU A 227 4.67 -3.97 14.98
C LEU A 227 5.39 -3.49 13.71
N THR A 228 4.76 -3.63 12.53
CA THR A 228 5.30 -3.07 11.28
C THR A 228 5.32 -1.54 11.33
N ARG A 229 4.31 -0.88 11.90
CA ARG A 229 4.30 0.59 12.10
C ARG A 229 5.33 1.04 13.13
N LEU A 230 5.51 0.30 14.22
CA LEU A 230 6.59 0.51 15.20
C LEU A 230 7.98 0.40 14.56
N SER A 231 8.17 -0.54 13.60
CA SER A 231 9.41 -0.59 12.83
C SER A 231 9.68 0.70 12.05
N ASN A 232 8.66 1.29 11.42
CA ASN A 232 8.80 2.57 10.73
C ASN A 232 9.10 3.72 11.71
N PHE A 233 8.46 3.71 12.88
CA PHE A 233 8.74 4.65 13.97
C PHE A 233 10.23 4.62 14.37
N TYR A 234 10.77 3.44 14.68
CA TYR A 234 12.18 3.30 15.05
C TYR A 234 13.14 3.64 13.88
N ASN A 235 12.76 3.32 12.65
CA ASN A 235 13.52 3.72 11.46
C ASN A 235 13.57 5.25 11.27
N ALA A 236 12.53 5.99 11.65
CA ALA A 236 12.52 7.45 11.64
C ALA A 236 13.41 8.02 12.76
N ALA A 237 13.43 7.37 13.92
CA ALA A 237 14.34 7.66 15.02
C ALA A 237 15.80 7.22 14.80
N CYS A 238 16.14 6.70 13.60
CA CYS A 238 17.48 6.18 13.28
C CYS A 238 17.94 5.03 14.20
N MET A 239 17.00 4.20 14.66
CA MET A 239 17.20 3.04 15.53
C MET A 239 16.92 1.73 14.77
N PRO A 240 17.80 1.30 13.84
CA PRO A 240 17.51 0.20 12.93
C PRO A 240 17.43 -1.17 13.62
N ASP A 241 18.09 -1.36 14.76
CA ASP A 241 18.11 -2.65 15.46
C ASP A 241 16.78 -2.87 16.20
N GLU A 242 16.20 -1.82 16.80
CA GLU A 242 14.84 -1.81 17.35
C GLU A 242 13.79 -2.00 16.27
N ALA A 243 13.98 -1.33 15.12
CA ALA A 243 13.12 -1.53 13.96
C ALA A 243 13.12 -2.99 13.47
N LEU A 244 14.29 -3.64 13.47
CA LEU A 244 14.41 -5.05 13.11
C LEU A 244 13.74 -5.97 14.15
N LYS A 245 13.90 -5.72 15.45
CA LYS A 245 13.20 -6.47 16.51
C LYS A 245 11.68 -6.45 16.32
N CYS A 246 11.12 -5.30 15.96
CA CYS A 246 9.68 -5.19 15.68
C CYS A 246 9.26 -6.07 14.50
N LEU A 247 10.08 -6.14 13.44
CA LEU A 247 9.77 -7.00 12.28
C LEU A 247 9.92 -8.49 12.57
N VAL A 248 10.85 -8.87 13.45
CA VAL A 248 10.94 -10.25 13.97
C VAL A 248 9.63 -10.61 14.67
N GLN A 249 9.18 -9.78 15.60
CA GLN A 249 7.93 -10.01 16.33
C GLN A 249 6.70 -10.01 15.40
N ALA A 250 6.68 -9.13 14.39
CA ALA A 250 5.60 -9.08 13.40
C ALA A 250 5.53 -10.38 12.58
N TYR A 251 6.69 -10.93 12.19
CA TYR A 251 6.78 -12.21 11.51
C TYR A 251 6.39 -13.38 12.43
N GLU A 252 6.78 -13.36 13.70
CA GLU A 252 6.37 -14.38 14.68
C GLU A 252 4.87 -14.37 14.95
N ALA A 253 4.22 -13.19 14.92
CA ALA A 253 2.78 -13.05 15.08
C ALA A 253 2.01 -13.60 13.87
N GLU A 254 2.48 -13.35 12.65
CA GLU A 254 1.85 -13.86 11.42
C GLU A 254 2.88 -14.43 10.42
N PRO A 255 3.33 -15.68 10.62
CA PRO A 255 4.41 -16.27 9.80
C PRO A 255 4.01 -16.56 8.35
N GLU A 256 2.71 -16.63 8.05
CA GLU A 256 2.17 -16.87 6.70
C GLU A 256 1.85 -15.58 5.95
N ASN A 257 2.09 -14.40 6.55
CA ASN A 257 1.84 -13.11 5.91
C ASN A 257 2.99 -12.77 4.92
N PRO A 258 2.76 -12.79 3.59
CA PRO A 258 3.80 -12.53 2.61
C PRO A 258 4.37 -11.11 2.71
N THR A 259 3.55 -10.13 3.10
CA THR A 259 4.00 -8.74 3.30
C THR A 259 5.01 -8.66 4.44
N GLY A 260 4.71 -9.34 5.55
CA GLY A 260 5.61 -9.45 6.71
C GLY A 260 6.93 -10.14 6.35
N ILE A 261 6.86 -11.27 5.63
CA ILE A 261 8.04 -12.02 5.16
C ILE A 261 8.96 -11.15 4.29
N ILE A 262 8.40 -10.45 3.31
CA ILE A 262 9.18 -9.59 2.42
C ILE A 262 9.82 -8.43 3.20
N ASN A 263 9.06 -7.74 4.04
CA ASN A 263 9.59 -6.65 4.85
C ASN A 263 10.72 -7.10 5.77
N TYR A 264 10.56 -8.25 6.43
CA TYR A 264 11.58 -8.82 7.31
C TYR A 264 12.84 -9.22 6.53
N SER A 265 12.69 -9.86 5.37
CA SER A 265 13.82 -10.23 4.50
C SER A 265 14.62 -9.01 4.01
N ILE A 266 13.94 -7.92 3.66
CA ILE A 266 14.55 -6.65 3.26
C ILE A 266 15.31 -6.04 4.44
N ALA A 267 14.74 -6.05 5.65
CA ALA A 267 15.37 -5.50 6.83
C ALA A 267 16.64 -6.27 7.23
N LEU A 268 16.59 -7.61 7.25
CA LEU A 268 17.77 -8.46 7.48
C LEU A 268 18.86 -8.19 6.45
N SER A 269 18.48 -8.10 5.17
CA SER A 269 19.43 -7.84 4.09
C SER A 269 20.03 -6.44 4.19
N ARG A 270 19.26 -5.42 4.56
CA ARG A 270 19.81 -4.07 4.80
C ARG A 270 20.77 -4.02 5.99
N ALA A 271 20.48 -4.77 7.04
CA ALA A 271 21.34 -4.88 8.22
C ALA A 271 22.62 -5.68 7.93
N GLY A 272 22.68 -6.46 6.84
CA GLY A 272 23.77 -7.39 6.57
C GLY A 272 23.84 -8.51 7.60
N GLN A 273 22.71 -8.83 8.24
CA GLN A 273 22.61 -9.81 9.32
C GLN A 273 21.82 -11.03 8.86
N GLN A 274 22.16 -12.20 9.41
CA GLN A 274 21.46 -13.46 9.18
C GLN A 274 21.15 -13.72 7.69
N THR A 275 22.13 -13.50 6.81
CA THR A 275 21.98 -13.59 5.35
C THR A 275 21.36 -14.90 4.87
N GLN A 276 21.58 -16.00 5.60
CA GLN A 276 20.94 -17.29 5.34
C GLN A 276 19.43 -17.25 5.57
N LEU A 277 18.98 -16.69 6.70
CA LEU A 277 17.56 -16.53 7.01
C LEU A 277 16.87 -15.59 6.00
N ALA A 278 17.52 -14.48 5.63
CA ALA A 278 17.02 -13.59 4.59
C ALA A 278 16.77 -14.34 3.27
N GLY A 279 17.72 -15.18 2.84
CA GLY A 279 17.57 -16.03 1.66
C GLY A 279 16.44 -17.06 1.79
N GLN A 280 16.26 -17.67 2.96
CA GLN A 280 15.16 -18.61 3.23
C GLN A 280 13.80 -17.92 3.15
N LEU A 281 13.67 -16.72 3.71
CA LEU A 281 12.44 -15.93 3.66
C LEU A 281 12.10 -15.51 2.23
N ILE A 282 13.09 -15.08 1.45
CA ILE A 282 12.91 -14.75 0.02
C ILE A 282 12.43 -15.98 -0.75
N GLN A 283 13.10 -17.13 -0.59
CA GLN A 283 12.69 -18.39 -1.23
C GLN A 283 11.30 -18.86 -0.80
N SER A 284 10.94 -18.63 0.46
CA SER A 284 9.59 -18.89 0.96
C SER A 284 8.57 -18.01 0.25
N ALA A 285 8.80 -16.69 0.20
CA ALA A 285 7.90 -15.75 -0.48
C ALA A 285 7.75 -16.06 -1.98
N GLU A 286 8.80 -16.53 -2.66
CA GLU A 286 8.73 -16.96 -4.06
C GLU A 286 7.80 -18.15 -4.31
N ARG A 287 7.56 -18.99 -3.29
CA ARG A 287 6.67 -20.16 -3.36
C ARG A 287 5.24 -19.82 -2.94
N MET A 288 5.01 -18.62 -2.41
CA MET A 288 3.69 -18.17 -1.96
C MET A 288 2.92 -17.49 -3.09
N HIS A 289 1.60 -17.40 -2.92
CA HIS A 289 0.76 -16.64 -3.83
C HIS A 289 0.80 -15.16 -3.42
N LEU A 290 1.68 -14.41 -4.05
CA LEU A 290 1.86 -12.98 -3.76
C LEU A 290 0.81 -12.14 -4.47
N SER A 291 0.40 -11.06 -3.81
CA SER A 291 -0.32 -9.99 -4.50
C SER A 291 0.60 -9.29 -5.49
N GLU A 292 0.03 -8.59 -6.47
CA GLU A 292 0.82 -7.79 -7.41
C GLU A 292 1.73 -6.77 -6.68
N SER A 293 1.22 -6.11 -5.63
CA SER A 293 1.97 -5.13 -4.82
C SER A 293 3.20 -5.75 -4.15
N VAL A 294 3.04 -6.90 -3.50
CA VAL A 294 4.11 -7.59 -2.78
C VAL A 294 5.10 -8.24 -3.75
N ALA A 295 4.61 -8.81 -4.85
CA ALA A 295 5.45 -9.41 -5.89
C ALA A 295 6.41 -8.39 -6.52
N MET A 296 5.99 -7.12 -6.67
CA MET A 296 6.87 -6.06 -7.18
C MET A 296 8.05 -5.75 -6.24
N LEU A 297 7.98 -6.12 -4.95
CA LEU A 297 9.07 -5.91 -3.98
C LEU A 297 10.13 -7.03 -4.00
N LEU A 298 9.80 -8.21 -4.53
CA LEU A 298 10.73 -9.36 -4.57
C LEU A 298 12.09 -9.05 -5.20
N PRO A 299 12.18 -8.37 -6.37
CA PRO A 299 13.49 -8.09 -6.97
C PRO A 299 14.37 -7.20 -6.07
N MET A 300 13.79 -6.25 -5.34
CA MET A 300 14.55 -5.44 -4.38
C MET A 300 15.08 -6.30 -3.22
N ALA A 301 14.24 -7.18 -2.66
CA ALA A 301 14.66 -8.10 -1.59
C ALA A 301 15.81 -9.01 -2.04
N LYS A 302 15.70 -9.58 -3.25
CA LYS A 302 16.74 -10.39 -3.87
C LYS A 302 18.02 -9.63 -4.12
N GLY A 303 17.94 -8.43 -4.71
CA GLY A 303 19.12 -7.61 -4.98
C GLY A 303 19.91 -7.30 -3.71
N LEU A 304 19.21 -6.98 -2.61
CA LEU A 304 19.84 -6.75 -1.31
C LEU A 304 20.53 -8.01 -0.77
N TRP A 305 19.85 -9.16 -0.83
CA TRP A 305 20.42 -10.43 -0.39
C TRP A 305 21.66 -10.82 -1.21
N LEU A 306 21.58 -10.74 -2.55
CA LEU A 306 22.67 -11.05 -3.48
C LEU A 306 23.89 -10.13 -3.29
N THR A 307 23.65 -8.86 -2.98
CA THR A 307 24.70 -7.89 -2.62
C THR A 307 25.50 -8.34 -1.40
N ASN A 308 24.84 -8.98 -0.42
CA ASN A 308 25.47 -9.46 0.81
C ASN A 308 26.15 -10.83 0.66
N THR A 309 25.75 -11.64 -0.34
CA THR A 309 26.35 -12.95 -0.60
C THR A 309 27.48 -12.91 -1.63
N GLY A 310 27.87 -11.72 -2.09
CA GLY A 310 28.95 -11.55 -3.06
C GLY A 310 28.56 -11.82 -4.52
N SER A 311 27.26 -11.84 -4.83
CA SER A 311 26.72 -12.05 -6.19
C SER A 311 26.27 -10.71 -6.79
N ALA A 312 27.19 -9.74 -6.84
CA ALA A 312 26.90 -8.36 -7.20
C ALA A 312 26.36 -8.19 -8.63
N ASP A 313 26.77 -9.05 -9.56
CA ASP A 313 26.29 -9.10 -10.94
C ASP A 313 24.79 -9.42 -11.01
N LEU A 314 24.37 -10.45 -10.28
CA LEU A 314 22.96 -10.82 -10.14
C LEU A 314 22.17 -9.76 -9.37
N ALA A 315 22.78 -9.13 -8.35
CA ALA A 315 22.16 -8.06 -7.59
C ALA A 315 21.81 -6.86 -8.49
N VAL A 316 22.73 -6.44 -9.37
CA VAL A 316 22.50 -5.38 -10.35
C VAL A 316 21.30 -5.71 -11.24
N HIS A 317 21.20 -6.94 -11.73
CA HIS A 317 20.06 -7.39 -12.54
C HIS A 317 18.72 -7.22 -11.80
N GLU A 318 18.64 -7.70 -10.55
CA GLU A 318 17.41 -7.61 -9.76
C GLU A 318 17.03 -6.16 -9.41
N PHE A 319 18.00 -5.29 -9.12
CA PHE A 319 17.72 -3.87 -8.86
C PHE A 319 17.27 -3.10 -10.12
N VAL A 320 17.79 -3.46 -11.29
CA VAL A 320 17.32 -2.89 -12.57
C VAL A 320 15.88 -3.33 -12.83
N ARG A 321 15.59 -4.63 -12.66
CA ARG A 321 14.23 -5.18 -12.80
C ARG A 321 13.23 -4.51 -11.86
N PHE A 322 13.62 -4.28 -10.60
CA PHE A 322 12.80 -3.54 -9.64
C PHE A 322 12.46 -2.14 -10.17
N ARG A 323 13.49 -1.40 -10.61
CA ARG A 323 13.34 -0.03 -11.11
C ARG A 323 12.44 0.03 -12.34
N GLU A 324 12.62 -0.86 -13.31
CA GLU A 324 11.79 -0.89 -14.53
C GLU A 324 10.31 -1.12 -14.20
N THR A 325 10.04 -1.92 -13.17
CA THR A 325 8.68 -2.21 -12.71
C THR A 325 8.07 -1.03 -11.93
N MET A 326 8.84 -0.41 -11.03
CA MET A 326 8.32 0.60 -10.09
C MET A 326 8.38 2.05 -10.58
N GLN A 327 9.36 2.41 -11.41
CA GLN A 327 9.57 3.79 -11.88
C GLN A 327 8.33 4.41 -12.55
N PRO A 328 7.56 3.68 -13.40
CA PRO A 328 6.34 4.23 -14.00
C PRO A 328 5.27 4.59 -12.98
N LEU A 329 5.23 3.88 -11.84
CA LEU A 329 4.24 4.02 -10.78
C LEU A 329 4.66 5.02 -9.69
N ALA A 330 5.97 5.23 -9.52
CA ALA A 330 6.55 6.07 -8.48
C ALA A 330 6.07 7.52 -8.49
N LYS A 331 5.76 8.09 -9.67
CA LYS A 331 5.34 9.50 -9.79
C LYS A 331 4.04 9.82 -9.07
N SER A 332 3.16 8.83 -8.90
CA SER A 332 1.85 8.98 -8.27
C SER A 332 1.75 8.36 -6.88
N ASN A 333 2.84 7.75 -6.39
CA ASN A 333 2.87 7.06 -5.11
C ASN A 333 4.16 7.39 -4.35
N PRO A 334 4.10 8.20 -3.28
CA PRO A 334 5.28 8.64 -2.54
C PRO A 334 6.09 7.49 -1.93
N LEU A 335 5.44 6.40 -1.48
CA LEU A 335 6.15 5.21 -0.99
C LEU A 335 6.97 4.56 -2.09
N LEU A 336 6.41 4.39 -3.28
CA LEU A 336 7.14 3.81 -4.41
C LEU A 336 8.30 4.72 -4.85
N SER A 337 8.12 6.04 -4.79
CA SER A 337 9.23 6.98 -5.03
C SER A 337 10.37 6.77 -4.04
N LEU A 338 10.07 6.63 -2.74
CA LEU A 338 11.09 6.31 -1.74
C LEU A 338 11.81 5.00 -2.07
N LEU A 339 11.06 3.95 -2.40
CA LEU A 339 11.65 2.64 -2.67
C LEU A 339 12.55 2.67 -3.91
N VAL A 340 12.19 3.44 -4.95
CA VAL A 340 13.05 3.66 -6.12
C VAL A 340 14.34 4.38 -5.73
N ASP A 341 14.28 5.44 -4.93
CA ASP A 341 15.47 6.18 -4.49
C ASP A 341 16.41 5.28 -3.64
N LEU A 342 15.83 4.47 -2.73
CA LEU A 342 16.60 3.50 -1.94
C LEU A 342 17.18 2.38 -2.81
N ASN A 343 16.43 1.90 -3.81
CA ASN A 343 16.91 0.93 -4.77
C ASN A 343 18.09 1.46 -5.58
N GLN A 344 18.06 2.72 -6.02
CA GLN A 344 19.18 3.36 -6.70
C GLN A 344 20.45 3.40 -5.83
N ALA A 345 20.31 3.72 -4.55
CA ALA A 345 21.43 3.69 -3.61
C ALA A 345 22.04 2.29 -3.48
N HIS A 346 21.21 1.25 -3.36
CA HIS A 346 21.68 -0.13 -3.27
C HIS A 346 22.26 -0.65 -4.60
N LEU A 347 21.70 -0.24 -5.73
CA LEU A 347 22.26 -0.49 -7.05
C LEU A 347 23.66 0.12 -7.18
N ALA A 348 23.86 1.36 -6.70
CA ALA A 348 25.17 1.99 -6.67
C ALA A 348 26.18 1.16 -5.85
N VAL A 349 25.77 0.64 -4.68
CA VAL A 349 26.63 -0.25 -3.87
C VAL A 349 26.99 -1.54 -4.64
N ALA A 350 26.04 -2.19 -5.31
CA ALA A 350 26.32 -3.39 -6.10
C ALA A 350 27.27 -3.08 -7.28
N LEU A 351 27.12 -1.93 -7.94
CA LEU A 351 28.02 -1.48 -9.01
C LEU A 351 29.44 -1.21 -8.50
N LEU A 352 29.59 -0.65 -7.29
CA LEU A 352 30.90 -0.49 -6.64
C LEU A 352 31.58 -1.84 -6.39
N GLN A 353 30.84 -2.86 -5.95
CA GLN A 353 31.37 -4.21 -5.76
C GLN A 353 31.87 -4.84 -7.08
N LEU A 354 31.30 -4.45 -8.21
CA LEU A 354 31.75 -4.85 -9.55
C LEU A 354 32.89 -3.98 -10.10
N GLY A 355 33.29 -2.92 -9.40
CA GLY A 355 34.30 -1.95 -9.85
C GLY A 355 33.78 -0.91 -10.86
N ASP A 356 32.48 -0.88 -11.16
CA ASP A 356 31.86 0.07 -12.09
C ASP A 356 31.55 1.41 -11.39
N ARG A 357 32.63 2.13 -11.03
CA ARG A 357 32.55 3.38 -10.26
C ARG A 357 31.77 4.48 -10.99
N GLU A 358 31.84 4.53 -12.32
CA GLU A 358 31.19 5.57 -13.11
C GLU A 358 29.66 5.43 -13.07
N ARG A 359 29.14 4.21 -13.25
CA ARG A 359 27.69 3.94 -13.12
C ARG A 359 27.25 4.08 -11.67
N ALA A 360 28.06 3.61 -10.71
CA ALA A 360 27.77 3.78 -9.30
C ALA A 360 27.58 5.25 -8.92
N ALA A 361 28.47 6.14 -9.35
CA ALA A 361 28.38 7.58 -9.09
C ALA A 361 27.08 8.20 -9.63
N ARG A 362 26.65 7.80 -10.84
CA ARG A 362 25.38 8.27 -11.42
C ARG A 362 24.17 7.88 -10.59
N GLU A 363 24.10 6.61 -10.19
CA GLU A 363 22.99 6.10 -9.38
C GLU A 363 23.00 6.71 -7.96
N ALA A 364 24.18 6.84 -7.36
CA ALA A 364 24.36 7.48 -6.05
C ALA A 364 23.87 8.94 -6.08
N LYS A 365 24.26 9.72 -7.09
CA LYS A 365 23.85 11.12 -7.24
C LYS A 365 22.33 11.32 -7.20
N LEU A 366 21.58 10.40 -7.79
CA LEU A 366 20.11 10.45 -7.81
C LEU A 366 19.52 10.14 -6.41
N ALA A 367 20.11 9.20 -5.69
CA ALA A 367 19.60 8.78 -4.38
C ALA A 367 20.02 9.69 -3.22
N LEU A 368 21.17 10.38 -3.32
CA LEU A 368 21.78 11.17 -2.25
C LEU A 368 20.82 12.15 -1.55
N PRO A 369 19.98 12.94 -2.25
CA PRO A 369 19.05 13.86 -1.59
C PRO A 369 18.13 13.14 -0.59
N ARG A 370 17.58 11.98 -0.99
CA ARG A 370 16.69 11.19 -0.15
C ARG A 370 17.43 10.57 1.03
N LEU A 371 18.63 10.03 0.79
CA LEU A 371 19.45 9.41 1.84
C LEU A 371 19.86 10.41 2.93
N ARG A 372 20.22 11.63 2.52
CA ARG A 372 20.57 12.74 3.44
C ARG A 372 19.36 13.18 4.25
N ALA A 373 18.20 13.35 3.60
CA ALA A 373 16.97 13.71 4.29
C ALA A 373 16.60 12.68 5.37
N LEU A 374 16.69 11.38 5.05
CA LEU A 374 16.35 10.29 5.97
C LEU A 374 17.50 9.85 6.90
N ASN A 375 18.60 10.62 6.95
CA ASN A 375 19.80 10.34 7.74
C ASN A 375 20.28 8.88 7.63
N ARG A 376 20.36 8.34 6.40
CA ARG A 376 20.76 6.94 6.15
C ARG A 376 22.28 6.78 6.17
N THR A 377 22.89 7.05 7.32
CA THR A 377 24.35 7.08 7.55
C THR A 377 25.08 5.86 6.99
N ARG A 378 24.66 4.65 7.35
CA ARG A 378 25.28 3.39 6.87
C ARG A 378 25.34 3.28 5.34
N LEU A 379 24.34 3.81 4.63
CA LEU A 379 24.30 3.76 3.17
C LEU A 379 25.07 4.93 2.55
N LEU A 380 25.05 6.10 3.19
CA LEU A 380 25.89 7.24 2.83
C LEU A 380 27.38 6.90 2.94
N GLU A 381 27.80 6.21 4.00
CA GLU A 381 29.17 5.74 4.21
C GLU A 381 29.63 4.80 3.09
N LYS A 382 28.77 3.83 2.70
CA LYS A 382 29.07 2.91 1.58
C LYS A 382 29.22 3.62 0.23
N LEU A 383 28.67 4.82 0.08
CA LEU A 383 28.67 5.59 -1.16
C LEU A 383 29.63 6.79 -1.12
N ALA A 384 30.32 7.04 0.01
CA ALA A 384 31.16 8.22 0.21
C ALA A 384 32.18 8.40 -0.93
N ASP A 385 32.82 7.30 -1.32
CA ASP A 385 33.80 7.14 -2.39
C ASP A 385 33.39 7.60 -3.81
N VAL A 386 32.09 7.80 -4.04
CA VAL A 386 31.51 8.18 -5.35
C VAL A 386 30.41 9.23 -5.22
N ALA A 387 30.26 9.81 -4.02
CA ALA A 387 29.24 10.81 -3.72
C ALA A 387 29.73 12.26 -3.87
N ASP A 388 31.03 12.44 -4.07
CA ASP A 388 31.71 13.70 -4.43
C ASP A 388 31.68 13.92 -5.95
#